data_AF-A0A7X7PP17-F1
#
_entry.id   AF-A0A7X7PP17-F1
#
_cell.length_a   1.000
_cell.length_b   1.000
_cell.length_c   1.000
_cell.angle_alpha   90.00
_cell.angle_beta   90.00
_cell.angle_gamma   90.00
#
_symmetry.space_group_name_H-M   'P 1'
#
loop_
_entity.id
_entity.type
_entity.pdbx_description
1 polymer ?
#
loop_
_entity_poly.entity_id
_entity_poly.type
_entity_poly.pdbx_seq_one_letter_code
_entity_poly.pdbx_strand_id
1 'polypeptide(L)'
;MDGLATALLIFVTLGVLAFIGWEWHQHREFMEMNPEEREKELNQQAVARAVRERAAHETAFGAVNVTLICPHCQQKGLVRTKPTTQKKGVSGTKATAAVLTGGLSMVATGLSRKEHLTQAHCDKCGSTWCF
;
A
#
# COMPACT_ATOMS: atom_id res chain seq x y z
N MET A 1 16.42 7.49 56.27
CA MET A 1 16.21 6.89 54.93
C MET A 1 15.73 7.95 53.94
N ASP A 2 15.98 9.23 54.22
CA ASP A 2 15.27 10.36 53.63
C ASP A 2 16.05 11.01 52.47
N GLY A 3 17.35 10.72 52.37
CA GLY A 3 18.23 11.22 51.31
C GLY A 3 17.97 10.58 49.93
N LEU A 4 17.51 9.33 49.89
CA LEU A 4 17.27 8.63 48.62
C LEU A 4 15.96 9.08 47.97
N ALA A 5 14.92 9.32 48.77
CA ALA A 5 13.64 9.84 48.29
C ALA A 5 13.75 11.28 47.75
N THR A 6 14.51 12.14 48.43
CA THR A 6 14.76 13.52 47.97
C THR A 6 15.58 13.56 46.69
N ALA A 7 16.62 12.71 46.57
CA ALA A 7 17.40 12.60 45.32
C ALA A 7 16.52 12.18 44.13
N LEU A 8 15.64 11.17 44.29
CA LEU A 8 14.74 10.71 43.23
C LEU A 8 13.77 11.80 42.75
N LEU A 9 13.19 12.58 43.68
CA LEU A 9 12.30 13.68 43.32
C LEU A 9 13.02 14.78 42.51
N ILE A 10 14.27 15.08 42.85
CA ILE A 10 15.08 16.06 42.11
C ILE A 10 15.36 15.56 40.68
N PHE A 11 15.75 14.29 40.51
CA PHE A 11 15.98 13.73 39.18
C PHE A 11 14.72 13.73 38.30
N VAL A 12 13.57 13.37 38.88
CA VAL A 12 12.29 13.37 38.14
C VAL A 12 11.91 14.79 37.73
N THR A 13 12.01 15.76 38.64
CA THR A 13 11.66 17.16 38.33
C THR A 13 12.59 17.77 37.28
N LEU A 14 13.90 17.52 37.36
CA LEU A 14 14.85 17.95 36.33
C LEU A 14 14.55 17.30 34.97
N GLY A 15 14.22 16.00 34.96
CA GLY A 15 13.83 15.30 33.73
C GLY A 15 12.57 15.89 33.09
N VAL A 16 11.55 16.21 33.89
CA VAL A 16 10.32 16.84 33.41
C VAL A 16 10.57 18.25 32.89
N LEU A 17 11.35 19.08 33.60
CA LEU A 17 11.69 20.43 33.16
C LEU A 17 12.52 20.42 31.86
N ALA A 18 13.45 19.49 31.73
CA ALA A 18 14.22 19.30 30.50
C ALA A 18 13.32 18.88 29.32
N PHE A 19 12.35 17.98 29.57
CA PHE A 19 11.40 17.55 28.55
C PHE A 19 10.49 18.69 28.10
N ILE A 20 9.91 19.43 29.04
CA ILE A 20 9.08 20.62 28.74
C ILE A 20 9.90 21.67 27.99
N GLY A 21 11.14 21.92 28.41
CA GLY A 21 12.05 22.84 27.72
C GLY A 21 12.38 22.42 26.29
N TRP A 22 12.63 21.12 26.05
CA TRP A 22 12.81 20.56 24.71
C TRP A 22 11.57 20.78 23.85
N GLU A 23 10.40 20.42 24.36
CA GLU A 23 9.13 20.55 23.63
C GLU A 23 8.84 22.01 23.26
N TRP A 24 9.08 22.94 24.19
CA TRP A 24 8.95 24.38 23.94
C TRP A 24 9.94 24.89 22.89
N HIS A 25 11.18 24.38 22.89
CA HIS A 25 12.18 24.73 21.88
C HIS A 25 11.73 24.28 20.49
N GLN A 26 11.28 23.03 20.34
CA GLN A 26 10.75 22.54 19.06
C GLN A 26 9.53 23.33 18.59
N HIS A 27 8.63 23.68 19.51
CA HIS A 27 7.43 24.44 19.16
C HIS A 27 7.77 25.87 18.73
N ARG A 28 8.85 26.45 19.29
CA ARG A 28 9.34 27.77 18.90
C ARG A 28 9.93 27.77 17.50
N GLU A 29 10.76 26.78 17.16
CA GLU A 29 11.31 26.62 15.80
C GLU A 29 10.19 26.45 14.76
N PHE A 30 9.14 25.70 15.09
CA PHE A 30 7.99 25.55 14.18
C PHE A 30 7.21 26.85 13.98
N MET A 31 7.09 27.70 15.02
CA MET A 31 6.37 28.98 14.97
C MET A 31 7.19 30.09 14.30
N GLU A 32 8.52 30.02 14.34
CA GLU A 32 9.43 30.98 13.69
C GLU A 32 9.58 30.73 12.17
N MET A 33 9.08 29.61 11.66
CA MET A 33 9.06 29.31 10.23
C MET A 33 8.21 30.34 9.46
N ASN A 34 8.75 30.86 8.36
CA ASN A 34 8.04 31.79 7.49
C ASN A 34 6.80 31.11 6.88
N PRO A 35 5.61 31.73 6.85
CA PRO A 35 4.42 31.16 6.21
C PRO A 35 4.66 30.65 4.79
N GLU A 36 5.53 31.30 4.00
CA GLU A 36 5.87 30.85 2.65
C GLU A 36 6.66 29.54 2.63
N GLU A 37 7.55 29.32 3.60
CA GLU A 37 8.34 28.08 3.69
C GLU A 37 7.44 26.91 4.07
N ARG A 38 6.52 27.14 5.01
CA ARG A 38 5.51 26.14 5.41
C ARG A 38 4.61 25.74 4.24
N GLU A 39 4.20 26.69 3.40
CA GLU A 39 3.43 26.38 2.19
C GLU A 39 4.23 25.56 1.18
N LYS A 40 5.51 25.92 0.97
CA LYS A 40 6.41 25.15 0.10
C LYS A 40 6.59 23.73 0.59
N GLU A 41 6.80 23.52 1.89
CA GLU A 41 6.90 22.18 2.49
C GLU A 41 5.60 21.39 2.32
N LEU A 42 4.45 22.01 2.59
CA LEU A 42 3.15 21.35 2.42
C LEU A 42 2.91 20.96 0.97
N ASN A 43 3.23 21.84 0.01
CA ASN A 43 3.12 21.56 -1.41
C ASN A 43 4.09 20.44 -1.84
N GLN A 44 5.33 20.46 -1.37
CA GLN A 44 6.30 19.38 -1.61
C GLN A 44 5.81 18.05 -1.06
N GLN A 45 5.24 18.03 0.16
CA GLN A 45 4.64 16.83 0.74
C GLN A 45 3.44 16.34 -0.08
N ALA A 46 2.57 17.24 -0.54
CA ALA A 46 1.43 16.90 -1.39
C ALA A 46 1.86 16.31 -2.73
N VAL A 47 2.87 16.89 -3.38
CA VAL A 47 3.46 16.38 -4.62
C VAL A 47 4.08 15.00 -4.40
N ALA A 48 4.87 14.83 -3.33
CA ALA A 48 5.49 13.55 -3.00
C ALA A 48 4.44 12.45 -2.76
N ARG A 49 3.34 12.78 -2.07
CA ARG A 49 2.21 11.88 -1.87
C ARG A 49 1.55 11.50 -3.20
N ALA A 50 1.23 12.48 -4.04
CA ALA A 50 0.60 12.24 -5.34
C ALA A 50 1.47 11.36 -6.27
N VAL A 51 2.79 11.55 -6.24
CA VAL A 51 3.74 10.70 -6.99
C VAL A 51 3.72 9.26 -6.48
N ARG A 52 3.75 9.05 -5.16
CA ARG A 52 3.66 7.70 -4.56
C ARG A 52 2.35 7.01 -4.89
N GLU A 53 1.24 7.71 -4.81
CA GLU A 53 -0.09 7.18 -5.15
C GLU A 53 -0.17 6.77 -6.62
N ARG A 54 0.37 7.58 -7.54
CA ARG A 54 0.45 7.22 -8.97
C ARG A 54 1.32 5.99 -9.23
N ALA A 55 2.49 5.91 -8.58
CA ALA A 55 3.38 4.76 -8.70
C ALA A 55 2.74 3.47 -8.13
N ALA A 56 2.06 3.56 -6.99
CA ALA A 56 1.29 2.46 -6.42
C ALA A 56 0.16 2.01 -7.37
N HIS A 57 -0.53 2.95 -8.02
CA HIS A 57 -1.57 2.64 -8.98
C HIS A 57 -1.03 1.99 -10.26
N GLU A 58 0.12 2.46 -10.77
CA GLU A 58 0.80 1.89 -11.92
C GLU A 58 1.34 0.48 -11.63
N THR A 59 1.92 0.25 -10.45
CA THR A 59 2.32 -1.10 -10.04
C THR A 59 1.11 -2.03 -9.85
N ALA A 60 -0.03 -1.50 -9.39
CA ALA A 60 -1.25 -2.27 -9.23
C ALA A 60 -1.92 -2.68 -10.54
N PHE A 61 -1.96 -1.81 -11.57
CA PHE A 61 -2.76 -2.05 -12.78
C PHE A 61 -2.00 -1.95 -14.11
N GLY A 62 -0.76 -1.48 -14.08
CA GLY A 62 0.08 -1.27 -15.24
C GLY A 62 -0.09 0.07 -15.93
N ALA A 63 0.50 0.15 -17.12
CA ALA A 63 0.46 1.34 -17.97
C ALA A 63 -0.93 1.55 -18.59
N VAL A 64 -1.28 2.81 -18.85
CA VAL A 64 -2.53 3.17 -19.52
C VAL A 64 -2.44 2.81 -21.00
N ASN A 65 -3.41 2.05 -21.49
CA ASN A 65 -3.60 1.74 -22.88
C ASN A 65 -4.62 2.69 -23.51
N VAL A 66 -4.12 3.64 -24.30
CA VAL A 66 -4.94 4.70 -24.93
C VAL A 66 -5.86 4.21 -26.04
N THR A 67 -5.63 3.01 -26.58
CA THR A 67 -6.42 2.45 -27.69
C THR A 67 -7.58 1.59 -27.20
N LEU A 68 -7.46 1.01 -26.00
CA LEU A 68 -8.46 0.12 -25.41
C LEU A 68 -9.71 0.90 -24.96
N ILE A 69 -10.88 0.33 -25.26
CA ILE A 69 -12.19 0.85 -24.87
C ILE A 69 -12.74 -0.03 -23.75
N CYS A 70 -13.19 0.58 -22.66
CA CYS A 70 -13.81 -0.16 -21.57
C CYS A 70 -15.17 -0.73 -22.01
N PRO A 71 -15.42 -2.06 -21.91
CA PRO A 71 -16.70 -2.64 -22.31
C PRO A 71 -17.87 -2.25 -21.39
N HIS A 72 -17.59 -1.76 -20.18
CA HIS A 72 -18.62 -1.40 -19.19
C HIS A 72 -19.11 0.04 -19.32
N CYS A 73 -18.19 0.99 -19.55
CA CYS A 73 -18.51 2.43 -19.62
C CYS A 73 -18.25 3.06 -20.98
N GLN A 74 -17.75 2.27 -21.95
CA GLN A 74 -17.47 2.65 -23.34
C GLN A 74 -16.51 3.85 -23.51
N GLN A 75 -15.72 4.16 -22.47
CA GLN A 75 -14.70 5.19 -22.58
C GLN A 75 -13.36 4.64 -23.06
N LYS A 76 -12.69 5.46 -23.87
CA LYS A 76 -11.39 5.18 -24.46
C LYS A 76 -10.27 5.83 -23.64
N GLY A 77 -9.15 5.12 -23.51
CA GLY A 77 -7.90 5.65 -22.95
C GLY A 77 -7.86 5.86 -21.44
N LEU A 78 -8.81 5.26 -20.72
CA LEU A 78 -8.84 5.17 -19.26
C LEU A 78 -8.67 3.71 -18.79
N VAL A 79 -8.16 2.84 -19.67
CA VAL A 79 -7.95 1.42 -19.38
C VAL A 79 -6.47 1.16 -19.20
N ARG A 80 -6.07 0.65 -18.04
CA ARG A 80 -4.73 0.18 -17.75
C ARG A 80 -4.60 -1.29 -18.04
N THR A 81 -3.44 -1.70 -18.54
CA THR A 81 -3.17 -3.10 -18.84
C THR A 81 -1.87 -3.55 -18.20
N LYS A 82 -1.87 -4.74 -17.60
CA LYS A 82 -0.65 -5.42 -17.17
C LYS A 82 -0.69 -6.91 -17.53
N PRO A 83 0.46 -7.50 -17.88
CA PRO A 83 0.57 -8.95 -17.98
C PRO A 83 0.34 -9.57 -16.60
N THR A 84 -0.53 -10.58 -16.53
CA THR A 84 -0.80 -11.33 -15.31
C THR A 84 -0.76 -12.84 -15.58
N THR A 85 -0.42 -13.61 -14.55
CA THR A 85 -0.47 -15.07 -14.63
C THR A 85 -1.61 -15.56 -13.74
N GLN A 86 -2.71 -16.01 -14.34
CA GLN A 86 -3.83 -16.54 -13.59
C GLN A 86 -3.67 -18.06 -13.44
N LYS A 87 -3.75 -18.56 -12.20
CA LYS A 87 -3.80 -20.01 -11.95
C LYS A 87 -5.21 -20.49 -12.25
N LYS A 88 -5.37 -21.20 -13.35
CA LYS A 88 -6.62 -21.84 -13.76
C LYS A 88 -6.57 -23.32 -13.41
N GLY A 89 -7.19 -23.65 -12.29
CA GLY A 89 -7.42 -25.01 -11.84
C GLY A 89 -7.00 -25.22 -10.40
N VAL A 90 -6.73 -26.47 -10.06
CA VAL A 90 -6.86 -26.97 -8.70
C VAL A 90 -5.76 -26.48 -7.71
N SER A 91 -6.19 -25.81 -6.64
CA SER A 91 -5.41 -25.32 -5.49
C SER A 91 -4.86 -26.45 -4.60
N GLY A 92 -3.74 -26.23 -3.90
CA GLY A 92 -2.98 -27.23 -3.13
C GLY A 92 -3.76 -28.02 -2.06
N THR A 93 -4.88 -27.48 -1.57
CA THR A 93 -5.81 -28.22 -0.70
C THR A 93 -6.39 -29.47 -1.36
N LYS A 94 -6.52 -29.49 -2.70
CA LYS A 94 -7.03 -30.66 -3.40
C LYS A 94 -5.95 -31.73 -3.65
N ALA A 95 -4.66 -31.38 -3.55
CA ALA A 95 -3.57 -32.35 -3.61
C ALA A 95 -3.48 -33.16 -2.31
N THR A 96 -3.70 -32.52 -1.16
CA THR A 96 -3.76 -33.20 0.15
C THR A 96 -4.89 -34.23 0.19
N ALA A 97 -6.03 -33.92 -0.44
CA ALA A 97 -7.16 -34.83 -0.57
C ALA A 97 -6.91 -36.03 -1.52
N ALA A 98 -5.89 -35.98 -2.38
CA ALA A 98 -5.50 -37.12 -3.23
C ALA A 98 -4.61 -38.13 -2.49
N VAL A 99 -3.82 -37.65 -1.53
CA VAL A 99 -2.97 -38.49 -0.68
C VAL A 99 -3.80 -39.25 0.34
N LEU A 100 -4.80 -38.59 0.95
CA LEU A 100 -5.67 -39.21 1.96
C LEU A 100 -6.60 -40.31 1.39
N THR A 101 -6.84 -40.35 0.09
CA THR A 101 -7.78 -41.28 -0.57
C THR A 101 -7.10 -42.33 -1.45
N GLY A 102 -5.76 -42.47 -1.37
CA GLY A 102 -5.03 -43.52 -2.09
C GLY A 102 -4.90 -43.30 -3.60
N GLY A 103 -4.85 -42.04 -4.07
CA GLY A 103 -4.55 -41.71 -5.47
C GLY A 103 -5.77 -41.61 -6.41
N LEU A 104 -6.98 -41.94 -5.95
CA LEU A 104 -8.19 -41.80 -6.78
C LEU A 104 -8.57 -40.32 -7.03
N SER A 105 -8.21 -39.39 -6.11
CA SER A 105 -8.55 -37.97 -6.30
C SER A 105 -7.68 -37.27 -7.35
N MET A 106 -6.55 -37.83 -7.78
CA MET A 106 -5.65 -37.16 -8.75
C MET A 106 -6.08 -37.35 -10.21
N VAL A 107 -6.83 -38.41 -10.53
CA VAL A 107 -7.48 -38.59 -11.85
C VAL A 107 -8.74 -37.72 -11.95
N ALA A 108 -9.39 -37.43 -10.81
CA ALA A 108 -10.58 -36.59 -10.74
C ALA A 108 -10.29 -35.08 -10.56
N THR A 109 -9.07 -34.68 -10.17
CA THR A 109 -8.72 -33.27 -9.94
C THR A 109 -7.92 -32.69 -11.11
N GLY A 110 -8.65 -32.09 -12.05
CA GLY A 110 -8.10 -31.44 -13.23
C GLY A 110 -6.93 -30.48 -12.93
N LEU A 111 -5.83 -30.74 -13.63
CA LEU A 111 -4.58 -30.00 -13.74
C LEU A 111 -4.76 -28.47 -13.61
N SER A 112 -4.22 -27.89 -12.53
CA SER A 112 -4.04 -26.44 -12.43
C SER A 112 -3.04 -25.98 -13.47
N ARG A 113 -3.50 -25.25 -14.49
CA ARG A 113 -2.67 -24.61 -15.51
C ARG A 113 -2.58 -23.12 -15.22
N LYS A 114 -1.37 -22.57 -15.27
CA LYS A 114 -1.15 -21.12 -15.26
C LYS A 114 -1.37 -20.61 -16.67
N GLU A 115 -2.34 -19.73 -16.86
CA GLU A 115 -2.56 -19.03 -18.12
C GLU A 115 -1.96 -17.62 -18.02
N HIS A 116 -1.17 -17.24 -19.02
CA HIS A 116 -0.68 -15.88 -19.18
C HIS A 116 -1.78 -15.07 -19.87
N LEU A 117 -2.33 -14.11 -19.16
CA LEU A 117 -3.42 -13.26 -19.61
C LEU A 117 -3.01 -11.79 -19.44
N THR A 118 -3.71 -10.89 -20.10
CA THR A 118 -3.58 -9.47 -19.85
C THR A 118 -4.74 -9.03 -18.96
N GLN A 119 -4.42 -8.51 -17.77
CA GLN A 119 -5.43 -7.87 -16.93
C GLN A 119 -5.63 -6.44 -17.42
N ALA A 120 -6.87 -6.06 -17.70
CA ALA A 120 -7.30 -4.69 -17.92
C ALA A 120 -8.07 -4.16 -16.71
N HIS A 121 -7.83 -2.91 -16.35
CA HIS A 121 -8.54 -2.17 -15.31
C HIS A 121 -8.99 -0.81 -15.84
N CYS A 122 -10.23 -0.41 -15.61
CA CYS A 122 -10.73 0.90 -16.03
C CYS A 122 -10.73 1.90 -14.86
N ASP A 123 -9.95 2.97 -14.98
CA ASP A 123 -9.84 4.04 -13.96
C ASP A 123 -11.15 4.83 -13.80
N LYS A 124 -12.06 4.75 -14.80
CA LYS A 124 -13.32 5.49 -14.80
C LYS A 124 -14.45 4.79 -14.04
N CYS A 125 -14.65 3.49 -14.31
CA CYS A 125 -15.75 2.72 -13.71
C CYS A 125 -15.29 1.68 -12.69
N GLY A 126 -13.97 1.51 -12.51
CA GLY A 126 -13.38 0.55 -11.58
C GLY A 126 -13.44 -0.92 -12.02
N SER A 127 -14.02 -1.22 -13.19
CA SER A 127 -14.12 -2.61 -13.66
C SER A 127 -12.75 -3.18 -14.03
N THR A 128 -12.53 -4.44 -13.66
CA THR A 128 -11.31 -5.20 -13.95
C THR A 128 -11.66 -6.50 -14.65
N TRP A 129 -11.01 -6.79 -15.78
CA TRP A 129 -11.22 -8.02 -16.54
C TRP A 129 -9.88 -8.57 -17.06
N CYS A 130 -9.86 -9.85 -17.43
CA CYS A 130 -8.69 -10.48 -18.06
C CYS A 130 -9.06 -10.95 -19.47
N PHE A 131 -8.13 -10.85 -20.41
CA PHE A 131 -8.25 -11.36 -21.77
C PHE A 131 -6.93 -11.93 -22.29
#